data_AF-A0A8K0NTM4-F1
#
_entry.id   AF-A0A8K0NTM4-F1
#
_cell.length_a   1.000
_cell.length_b   1.000
_cell.length_c   1.000
_cell.angle_alpha   90.00
_cell.angle_beta   90.00
_cell.angle_gamma   90.00
#
_symmetry.space_group_name_H-M   'P 1'
#
loop_
_entity.id
_entity.type
_entity.pdbx_description
1 polymer ?
#
loop_
_entity_poly.entity_id
_entity_poly.type
_entity_poly.pdbx_seq_one_letter_code
_entity_poly.pdbx_strand_id
1 'polypeptide(L)'
;MPPISLSSLRLALPRTPVSTARTLPFQTRTLASIADYDHNQDQDPSKTSTLPKAVRERRAKFPQTGTIQSKFTPAQEIRFQTLRAEGKLGGDLDEEGARRAFLEEHDLWRSRVRGYRQVKELPADMEEGSISIDQGQGTEDLSSPGKLARFTTPHAQPPAEHLIGQRIYLPNIQIRLMRNHTPPGQPYDPYTATFRLPPSMTKNDLRSYLLAVYGLHVTFIRTDQYIAPVARVGTDFQQRRIKGSQKNYKRAVVGLHEPFHYPDDTTELDSLLSQPAPSPLTHPELPSAELDALKEEVEVRRSKAKEGKERREKWLNEVYMVEAQKKGRKRSLMKMAKGWRWRAQTHDNKGNIVREIMKRRAEREGAIAAAAQAV
;
A
#
# COMPACT_ATOMS: atom_id res chain seq x y z
N MET A 1 -35.10 63.29 38.54
CA MET A 1 -33.81 63.07 37.84
C MET A 1 -34.10 62.67 36.41
N PRO A 2 -33.43 63.28 35.41
CA PRO A 2 -33.83 63.15 34.01
C PRO A 2 -33.29 61.86 33.35
N PRO A 3 -33.95 61.33 32.31
CA PRO A 3 -33.49 60.17 31.57
C PRO A 3 -32.38 60.53 30.56
N ILE A 4 -31.35 59.69 30.52
CA ILE A 4 -30.18 59.84 29.65
C ILE A 4 -30.52 59.32 28.24
N SER A 5 -30.34 60.19 27.26
CA SER A 5 -30.49 59.96 25.82
C SER A 5 -29.34 59.11 25.27
N LEU A 6 -29.66 57.99 24.59
CA LEU A 6 -28.71 57.19 23.83
C LEU A 6 -28.72 57.61 22.36
N SER A 7 -27.86 58.57 22.03
CA SER A 7 -27.62 59.01 20.65
C SER A 7 -26.27 58.50 20.15
N SER A 8 -26.31 57.82 19.00
CA SER A 8 -25.27 57.80 17.97
C SER A 8 -23.83 57.36 18.32
N LEU A 9 -23.52 56.09 18.05
CA LEU A 9 -22.17 55.64 17.71
C LEU A 9 -22.21 54.91 16.36
N ARG A 10 -22.04 55.67 15.26
CA ARG A 10 -21.72 55.12 13.94
C ARG A 10 -20.19 54.96 13.86
N LEU A 11 -19.70 53.74 14.02
CA LEU A 11 -18.32 53.39 13.67
C LEU A 11 -18.18 53.36 12.15
N ALA A 12 -17.36 54.27 11.62
CA ALA A 12 -16.89 54.24 10.24
C ALA A 12 -15.79 53.18 10.11
N LEU A 13 -16.02 52.16 9.29
CA LEU A 13 -14.99 51.18 8.91
C LEU A 13 -14.12 51.75 7.78
N PRO A 14 -12.79 51.53 7.80
CA PRO A 14 -11.90 51.96 6.73
C PRO A 14 -12.10 51.12 5.47
N ARG A 15 -12.25 51.81 4.32
CA ARG A 15 -12.26 51.22 2.98
C ARG A 15 -10.84 50.78 2.61
N THR A 16 -10.64 49.50 2.34
CA THR A 16 -9.41 48.96 1.76
C THR A 16 -9.31 49.31 0.26
N PRO A 17 -8.11 49.62 -0.27
CA PRO A 17 -7.94 49.96 -1.68
C PRO A 17 -8.09 48.74 -2.60
N VAL A 18 -8.70 49.00 -3.75
CA VAL A 18 -8.92 48.07 -4.86
C VAL A 18 -7.57 47.69 -5.48
N SER A 19 -7.21 46.41 -5.39
CA SER A 19 -6.07 45.83 -6.11
C SER A 19 -6.42 45.73 -7.60
N THR A 20 -5.72 46.49 -8.43
CA THR A 20 -5.74 46.39 -9.89
C THR A 20 -5.20 45.04 -10.32
N ALA A 21 -6.08 44.22 -10.93
CA ALA A 21 -5.72 42.93 -11.48
C ALA A 21 -4.82 43.11 -12.71
N ARG A 22 -3.60 42.58 -12.61
CA ARG A 22 -2.62 42.49 -13.69
C ARG A 22 -3.07 41.42 -14.68
N THR A 23 -3.54 41.87 -15.85
CA THR A 23 -3.90 41.03 -17.00
C THR A 23 -2.63 40.37 -17.54
N LEU A 24 -2.52 39.05 -17.46
CA LEU A 24 -1.49 38.28 -18.17
C LEU A 24 -2.02 37.90 -19.57
N PRO A 25 -1.20 38.00 -20.63
CA PRO A 25 -1.61 37.64 -21.97
C PRO A 25 -1.78 36.12 -22.10
N PHE A 26 -2.96 35.74 -22.60
CA PHE A 26 -3.37 34.38 -22.88
C PHE A 26 -2.66 33.91 -24.17
N GLN A 27 -1.66 33.02 -24.04
CA GLN A 27 -1.06 32.36 -25.20
C GLN A 27 -2.05 31.30 -25.73
N THR A 28 -2.53 31.51 -26.94
CA THR A 28 -3.31 30.54 -27.71
C THR A 28 -2.41 29.40 -28.18
N ARG A 29 -2.51 28.23 -27.54
CA ARG A 29 -1.97 26.99 -28.09
C ARG A 29 -2.89 26.51 -29.21
N THR A 30 -2.40 26.60 -30.43
CA THR A 30 -2.93 25.95 -31.63
C THR A 30 -2.90 24.42 -31.44
N LEU A 31 -4.06 23.78 -31.57
CA LEU A 31 -4.18 22.32 -31.64
C LEU A 31 -3.92 21.91 -33.10
N ALA A 32 -2.68 21.52 -33.39
CA ALA A 32 -2.37 20.77 -34.59
C ALA A 32 -2.72 19.28 -34.37
N SER A 33 -3.32 18.73 -35.41
CA SER A 33 -3.71 17.34 -35.69
C SER A 33 -3.05 16.23 -34.84
N ILE A 34 -3.89 15.43 -34.20
CA ILE A 34 -3.58 14.03 -33.87
C ILE A 34 -4.55 13.18 -34.68
N ALA A 35 -4.18 12.96 -35.93
CA ALA A 35 -4.55 11.76 -36.68
C ALA A 35 -3.27 10.92 -36.76
N ASP A 36 -3.45 9.60 -36.83
CA ASP A 36 -2.42 8.59 -37.08
C ASP A 36 -1.56 8.21 -35.86
N TYR A 37 -2.03 7.19 -35.13
CA TYR A 37 -1.12 6.19 -34.59
C TYR A 37 -1.68 4.81 -34.86
N ASP A 38 -1.19 4.29 -35.96
CA ASP A 38 -1.34 2.94 -36.47
C ASP A 38 -0.51 1.95 -35.66
N HIS A 39 -0.85 0.68 -35.84
CA HIS A 39 -0.15 -0.53 -35.45
C HIS A 39 1.37 -0.39 -35.28
N ASN A 40 1.86 -0.68 -34.07
CA ASN A 40 3.11 -1.45 -33.95
C ASN A 40 3.07 -2.34 -32.71
N GLN A 41 2.90 -3.62 -33.02
CA GLN A 41 3.22 -4.77 -32.19
C GLN A 41 4.72 -4.80 -31.89
N ASP A 42 5.03 -5.39 -30.73
CA ASP A 42 6.28 -6.08 -30.43
C ASP A 42 7.57 -5.26 -30.34
N GLN A 43 7.71 -4.53 -29.22
CA GLN A 43 8.98 -4.54 -28.49
C GLN A 43 8.73 -4.80 -27.00
N ASP A 44 9.28 -5.91 -26.52
CA ASP A 44 9.26 -6.38 -25.14
C ASP A 44 10.08 -5.45 -24.20
N PRO A 45 9.46 -4.71 -23.25
CA PRO A 45 10.19 -4.16 -22.12
C PRO A 45 10.20 -5.19 -20.99
N SER A 46 11.26 -6.02 -20.98
CA SER A 46 11.83 -6.72 -19.83
C SER A 46 10.88 -7.13 -18.68
N LYS A 47 10.67 -8.44 -18.61
CA LYS A 47 9.85 -9.21 -17.65
C LYS A 47 10.41 -9.23 -16.21
N THR A 48 10.83 -8.10 -15.63
CA THR A 48 11.45 -8.10 -14.27
C THR A 48 11.00 -6.98 -13.33
N SER A 49 9.89 -6.28 -13.60
CA SER A 49 9.29 -5.40 -12.58
C SER A 49 7.98 -6.00 -12.05
N THR A 50 7.95 -6.34 -10.76
CA THR A 50 6.79 -6.86 -10.00
C THR A 50 5.66 -5.83 -9.81
N LEU A 51 5.73 -4.68 -10.50
CA LEU A 51 4.76 -3.60 -10.35
C LEU A 51 3.55 -3.79 -11.28
N PRO A 52 2.31 -3.68 -10.75
CA PRO A 52 1.09 -3.72 -11.56
C PRO A 52 1.12 -2.71 -12.71
N LYS A 53 0.59 -3.09 -13.88
CA LYS A 53 0.59 -2.29 -15.11
C LYS A 53 0.05 -0.87 -14.92
N ALA A 54 -1.03 -0.71 -14.14
CA ALA A 54 -1.61 0.59 -13.81
C ALA A 54 -0.65 1.52 -13.03
N VAL A 55 0.24 0.97 -12.20
CA VAL A 55 1.25 1.75 -11.46
C VAL A 55 2.36 2.21 -12.39
N ARG A 56 2.77 1.36 -13.35
CA ARG A 56 3.75 1.72 -14.39
C ARG A 56 3.22 2.82 -15.29
N GLU A 57 2.00 2.68 -15.80
CA GLU A 57 1.35 3.70 -16.64
C GLU A 57 1.20 5.02 -15.89
N ARG A 58 0.87 5.00 -14.59
CA ARG A 58 0.80 6.21 -13.77
C ARG A 58 2.18 6.87 -13.58
N ARG A 59 3.24 6.08 -13.37
CA ARG A 59 4.61 6.61 -13.25
C ARG A 59 5.15 7.17 -14.57
N ALA A 60 4.83 6.53 -15.69
CA ALA A 60 5.18 7.02 -17.02
C ALA A 60 4.41 8.31 -17.37
N LYS A 61 3.13 8.41 -16.98
CA LYS A 61 2.31 9.62 -17.19
C LYS A 61 2.68 10.79 -16.29
N PHE A 62 3.27 10.52 -15.13
CA PHE A 62 3.73 11.52 -14.18
C PHE A 62 5.19 11.25 -13.79
N PRO A 63 6.15 11.46 -14.72
CA PRO A 63 7.55 11.38 -14.35
C PRO A 63 7.79 12.38 -13.23
N GLN A 64 8.40 11.93 -12.12
CA GLN A 64 8.73 12.81 -11.01
C GLN A 64 9.95 13.68 -11.38
N THR A 65 9.78 14.53 -12.40
CA THR A 65 10.68 15.65 -12.69
C THR A 65 10.30 16.79 -11.77
N GLY A 66 10.55 16.59 -10.48
CA GLY A 66 10.39 17.62 -9.47
C GLY A 66 11.74 17.83 -8.79
N THR A 67 12.21 19.06 -8.83
CA THR A 67 13.24 19.61 -7.94
C THR A 67 13.03 19.08 -6.52
N ILE A 68 14.11 18.83 -5.77
CA ILE A 68 14.17 18.12 -4.47
C ILE A 68 13.10 18.57 -3.44
N GLN A 69 12.57 19.78 -3.60
CA GLN A 69 11.43 20.33 -2.86
C GLN A 69 10.15 19.44 -2.86
N SER A 70 9.94 18.55 -3.85
CA SER A 70 8.70 17.75 -3.94
C SER A 70 8.73 16.37 -3.26
N LYS A 71 9.73 16.06 -2.43
CA LYS A 71 9.85 14.73 -1.80
C LYS A 71 8.96 14.50 -0.58
N PHE A 72 8.32 15.54 -0.02
CA PHE A 72 7.42 15.34 1.11
C PHE A 72 6.01 14.95 0.70
N THR A 73 5.46 13.97 1.42
CA THR A 73 4.00 13.78 1.42
C THR A 73 3.32 15.00 2.04
N PRO A 74 2.09 15.37 1.65
CA PRO A 74 1.40 16.53 2.22
C PRO A 74 1.33 16.53 3.76
N ALA A 75 1.21 15.35 4.36
CA ALA A 75 1.22 15.19 5.82
C ALA A 75 2.60 15.48 6.45
N GLN A 76 3.68 15.08 5.78
CA GLN A 76 5.04 15.39 6.23
C GLN A 76 5.34 16.88 6.08
N GLU A 77 4.88 17.52 5.00
CA GLU A 77 5.05 18.95 4.78
C GLU A 77 4.36 19.76 5.88
N ILE A 78 3.11 19.42 6.23
CA ILE A 78 2.39 20.06 7.35
C ILE A 78 3.17 19.90 8.66
N ARG A 79 3.71 18.70 8.92
CA ARG A 79 4.46 18.43 10.15
C ARG A 79 5.79 19.19 10.19
N PHE A 80 6.50 19.25 9.06
CA PHE A 80 7.72 20.03 8.89
C PHE A 80 7.46 21.52 9.14
N GLN A 81 6.42 22.09 8.51
CA GLN A 81 6.03 23.49 8.71
C GLN A 81 5.66 23.77 10.16
N THR A 82 4.95 22.84 10.82
CA THR A 82 4.60 22.96 12.25
C THR A 82 5.86 23.02 13.12
N LEU A 83 6.81 22.10 12.93
CA LEU A 83 8.06 22.08 13.71
C LEU A 83 8.96 23.27 13.42
N ARG A 84 8.91 23.82 12.20
CA ARG A 84 9.62 25.04 11.82
C ARG A 84 9.00 26.27 12.49
N ALA A 85 7.67 26.36 12.53
CA ALA A 85 6.97 27.42 13.26
C ALA A 85 7.23 27.36 14.78
N GLU A 86 7.41 26.16 15.32
CA GLU A 86 7.80 25.94 16.72
C GLU A 86 9.30 26.23 17.00
N GLY A 87 10.11 26.48 15.98
CA GLY A 87 11.56 26.72 16.12
C GLY A 87 12.39 25.48 16.49
N LYS A 88 11.81 24.27 16.42
CA LYS A 88 12.49 23.02 16.82
C LYS A 88 13.49 22.51 15.77
N LEU A 89 13.29 22.87 14.51
CA LEU A 89 14.23 22.56 13.43
C LEU A 89 15.12 23.77 13.18
N GLY A 90 16.32 23.73 13.77
CA GLY A 90 17.47 24.66 13.67
C GLY A 90 17.19 26.01 13.00
N GLY A 91 17.06 27.07 13.80
CA GLY A 91 16.69 28.42 13.36
C GLY A 91 17.57 29.00 12.25
N ASP A 92 18.85 28.62 12.21
CA ASP A 92 19.84 29.21 11.29
C ASP A 92 20.07 28.39 10.02
N LEU A 93 19.45 27.21 9.90
CA LEU A 93 19.61 26.37 8.71
C LEU A 93 18.74 26.87 7.55
N ASP A 94 19.31 26.84 6.35
CA ASP A 94 18.57 27.00 5.09
C ASP A 94 17.39 26.02 5.02
N GLU A 95 16.34 26.39 4.28
CA GLU A 95 15.14 25.57 4.18
C GLU A 95 15.45 24.14 3.71
N GLU A 96 16.39 23.96 2.78
CA GLU A 96 16.83 22.64 2.33
C GLU A 96 17.56 21.85 3.43
N GLY A 97 18.39 22.53 4.23
CA GLY A 97 19.10 21.94 5.36
C GLY A 97 18.14 21.47 6.45
N ALA A 98 17.15 22.29 6.79
CA ALA A 98 16.09 21.92 7.72
C ALA A 98 15.25 20.74 7.20
N ARG A 99 14.93 20.72 5.90
CA ARG A 99 14.21 19.60 5.29
C ARG A 99 15.02 18.29 5.34
N ARG A 100 16.35 18.33 5.13
CA ARG A 100 17.23 17.16 5.28
C ARG A 100 17.30 16.69 6.73
N ALA A 101 17.50 17.60 7.69
CA ALA A 101 17.52 17.26 9.11
C ALA A 101 16.21 16.61 9.57
N PHE A 102 15.05 17.10 9.08
CA PHE A 102 13.76 16.48 9.36
C PHE A 102 13.65 15.05 8.82
N LEU A 103 14.15 14.80 7.60
CA LEU A 103 14.16 13.46 7.02
C LEU A 103 15.11 12.53 7.76
N GLU A 104 16.31 12.99 8.10
CA GLU A 104 17.27 12.23 8.89
C GLU A 104 16.70 11.91 10.27
N GLU A 105 16.09 12.86 10.97
CA GLU A 105 15.43 12.61 12.25
C GLU A 105 14.28 11.60 12.11
N HIS A 106 13.51 11.70 11.03
CA HIS A 106 12.41 10.77 10.77
C HIS A 106 12.91 9.36 10.40
N ASP A 107 14.00 9.26 9.66
CA ASP A 107 14.62 7.99 9.29
C ASP A 107 15.42 7.40 10.47
N LEU A 108 16.02 8.23 11.32
CA LEU A 108 16.58 7.86 12.61
C LEU A 108 15.49 7.38 13.55
N TRP A 109 14.31 8.01 13.57
CA TRP A 109 13.17 7.51 14.34
C TRP A 109 12.70 6.17 13.79
N ARG A 110 12.59 6.02 12.46
CA ARG A 110 12.23 4.75 11.82
C ARG A 110 13.26 3.64 12.07
N SER A 111 14.54 3.97 12.05
CA SER A 111 15.65 3.02 12.26
C SER A 111 15.85 2.70 13.74
N ARG A 112 15.69 3.69 14.64
CA ARG A 112 15.60 3.48 16.10
C ARG A 112 14.45 2.57 16.45
N VAL A 113 13.35 2.68 15.69
CA VAL A 113 12.14 1.97 16.04
C VAL A 113 12.38 0.45 16.03
N ARG A 114 12.98 -0.23 15.03
CA ARG A 114 12.91 -1.72 15.01
C ARG A 114 14.02 -2.52 14.30
N GLY A 115 14.84 -3.20 15.11
CA GLY A 115 15.22 -4.60 14.95
C GLY A 115 16.43 -4.97 14.08
N TYR A 116 17.04 -6.11 14.48
CA TYR A 116 18.14 -6.88 13.88
C TYR A 116 18.36 -6.68 12.37
N ARG A 117 19.59 -6.34 12.00
CA ARG A 117 20.10 -6.47 10.63
C ARG A 117 21.34 -7.34 10.70
N GLN A 118 21.30 -8.51 10.09
CA GLN A 118 22.53 -9.24 9.77
C GLN A 118 23.29 -8.37 8.77
N VAL A 119 24.36 -7.75 9.24
CA VAL A 119 25.36 -7.18 8.34
C VAL A 119 26.03 -8.40 7.72
N LYS A 120 25.90 -8.56 6.40
CA LYS A 120 26.87 -9.39 5.69
C LYS A 120 28.20 -8.73 5.98
N GLU A 121 29.05 -9.40 6.75
CA GLU A 121 30.40 -8.93 7.05
C GLU A 121 30.98 -8.40 5.74
N LEU A 122 31.18 -7.08 5.69
CA LEU A 122 32.05 -6.50 4.69
C LEU A 122 33.43 -7.11 4.97
N PRO A 123 34.19 -7.48 3.92
CA PRO A 123 35.53 -8.02 4.11
C PRO A 123 36.30 -7.12 5.09
N ALA A 124 36.92 -7.72 6.10
CA ALA A 124 37.65 -7.04 7.18
C ALA A 124 38.77 -6.11 6.67
N ASP A 125 39.05 -6.16 5.38
CA ASP A 125 40.04 -5.41 4.63
C ASP A 125 39.73 -3.90 4.48
N MET A 126 38.59 -3.40 4.99
CA MET A 126 38.17 -1.99 4.81
C MET A 126 37.96 -1.15 6.07
N GLU A 127 38.29 -1.63 7.27
CA GLU A 127 38.26 -0.78 8.48
C GLU A 127 39.59 -0.82 9.24
N GLU A 128 40.52 0.04 8.79
CA GLU A 128 41.43 0.83 9.65
C GLU A 128 41.99 1.99 8.80
N GLY A 129 41.12 2.97 8.53
CA GLY A 129 41.43 4.18 7.79
C GLY A 129 41.18 5.44 8.63
N SER A 130 41.61 5.43 9.90
CA SER A 130 41.80 6.66 10.65
C SER A 130 42.99 7.40 10.08
N ILE A 131 42.70 8.56 9.50
CA ILE A 131 43.60 9.58 8.98
C ILE A 131 44.83 9.72 9.88
N SER A 132 45.98 9.29 9.36
CA SER A 132 47.31 9.65 9.85
C SER A 132 48.07 10.27 8.68
N ILE A 133 48.31 11.57 8.77
CA ILE A 133 49.25 12.30 7.93
C ILE A 133 50.64 11.84 8.34
N ASP A 134 51.34 11.10 7.48
CA ASP A 134 52.80 11.18 7.43
C ASP A 134 53.34 10.79 6.06
N GLN A 135 54.41 11.47 5.68
CA GLN A 135 55.09 11.39 4.40
C GLN A 135 55.90 10.08 4.27
N GLY A 136 55.94 9.48 3.08
CA GLY A 136 56.88 8.40 2.81
C GLY A 136 56.73 7.77 1.43
N GLN A 137 57.80 7.81 0.65
CA GLN A 137 57.94 7.33 -0.72
C GLN A 137 57.96 5.79 -0.82
N GLY A 138 57.68 5.25 -2.02
CA GLY A 138 58.03 3.87 -2.43
C GLY A 138 56.87 3.15 -3.13
N THR A 139 56.80 3.21 -4.47
CA THR A 139 57.26 2.17 -5.43
C THR A 139 56.29 0.98 -5.62
N GLU A 140 56.14 0.65 -6.90
CA GLU A 140 55.15 -0.22 -7.53
C GLU A 140 55.21 -1.70 -7.08
N ASP A 141 54.10 -2.42 -7.21
CA ASP A 141 54.09 -3.70 -7.95
C ASP A 141 52.67 -4.21 -8.25
N LEU A 142 52.38 -4.27 -9.56
CA LEU A 142 51.22 -4.89 -10.18
C LEU A 142 51.57 -6.34 -10.55
N SER A 143 51.24 -7.34 -9.72
CA SER A 143 51.01 -8.71 -10.22
C SER A 143 50.39 -9.65 -9.17
N SER A 144 49.13 -10.09 -9.40
CA SER A 144 48.69 -11.47 -9.15
C SER A 144 47.20 -11.67 -9.46
N PRO A 145 46.85 -12.39 -10.53
CA PRO A 145 45.51 -12.94 -10.73
C PRO A 145 45.45 -14.35 -10.12
N GLY A 146 44.76 -14.51 -8.99
CA GLY A 146 44.68 -15.83 -8.35
C GLY A 146 43.80 -15.87 -7.11
N LYS A 147 42.48 -15.70 -7.27
CA LYS A 147 41.49 -16.05 -6.22
C LYS A 147 40.57 -17.16 -6.72
N LEU A 148 41.15 -18.36 -6.86
CA LEU A 148 40.39 -19.61 -6.89
C LEU A 148 40.14 -20.08 -5.45
N ALA A 149 38.86 -20.33 -5.18
CA ALA A 149 38.30 -21.23 -4.18
C ALA A 149 39.15 -21.52 -2.93
N ARG A 150 38.84 -20.83 -1.81
CA ARG A 150 39.21 -21.33 -0.48
C ARG A 150 38.06 -22.10 0.14
N PHE A 151 38.42 -23.32 0.47
CA PHE A 151 37.70 -24.37 1.15
C PHE A 151 37.16 -23.98 2.53
N THR A 152 35.98 -24.50 2.81
CA THR A 152 35.42 -24.96 4.09
C THR A 152 36.35 -24.88 5.32
N THR A 153 36.12 -23.87 6.18
CA THR A 153 36.54 -23.87 7.59
C THR A 153 35.42 -24.47 8.44
N PRO A 154 35.62 -25.58 9.18
CA PRO A 154 34.57 -26.24 9.97
C PRO A 154 34.35 -25.63 11.37
N HIS A 155 34.86 -24.43 11.63
CA HIS A 155 34.68 -23.73 12.90
C HIS A 155 34.53 -22.21 12.69
N ALA A 156 33.71 -21.84 11.70
CA ALA A 156 33.24 -20.47 11.61
C ALA A 156 32.34 -20.21 12.82
N GLN A 157 32.82 -19.41 13.77
CA GLN A 157 31.96 -18.79 14.76
C GLN A 157 30.75 -18.20 14.01
N PRO A 158 29.51 -18.37 14.50
CA PRO A 158 28.37 -17.76 13.85
C PRO A 158 28.71 -16.28 13.63
N PRO A 159 28.53 -15.76 12.39
CA PRO A 159 28.94 -14.39 12.06
C PRO A 159 28.41 -13.48 13.15
N ALA A 160 29.28 -12.65 13.73
CA ALA A 160 28.95 -11.90 14.93
C ALA A 160 27.73 -11.02 14.63
N GLU A 161 26.56 -11.50 15.06
CA GLU A 161 25.29 -10.88 14.68
C GLU A 161 25.18 -9.54 15.39
N HIS A 162 25.54 -8.47 14.68
CA HIS A 162 25.51 -7.13 15.25
C HIS A 162 24.05 -6.72 15.51
N LEU A 163 23.74 -6.52 16.80
CA LEU A 163 22.44 -6.03 17.25
C LEU A 163 22.27 -4.56 16.83
N ILE A 164 21.71 -4.35 15.63
CA ILE A 164 21.35 -3.01 15.16
C ILE A 164 19.96 -2.67 15.72
N GLY A 165 19.91 -1.90 16.82
CA GLY A 165 18.65 -1.39 17.37
C GLY A 165 18.67 -1.04 18.87
N GLN A 166 17.54 -0.52 19.34
CA GLN A 166 17.34 -0.23 20.76
C GLN A 166 17.24 -1.54 21.56
N ARG A 167 18.04 -1.64 22.63
CA ARG A 167 17.97 -2.77 23.58
C ARG A 167 16.70 -2.66 24.41
N ILE A 168 15.88 -3.71 24.37
CA ILE A 168 14.68 -3.84 25.19
C ILE A 168 14.97 -4.92 26.22
N TYR A 169 15.26 -4.52 27.46
CA TYR A 169 15.61 -5.43 28.55
C TYR A 169 14.38 -6.18 29.10
N LEU A 170 13.22 -5.51 29.14
CA LEU A 170 12.00 -6.03 29.75
C LEU A 170 10.84 -5.95 28.75
N PRO A 171 10.77 -6.87 27.78
CA PRO A 171 9.71 -6.87 26.77
C PRO A 171 8.36 -7.24 27.38
N ASN A 172 7.41 -6.29 27.43
CA ASN A 172 6.01 -6.57 27.77
C ASN A 172 5.19 -6.90 26.52
N ILE A 173 5.57 -7.99 25.84
CA ILE A 173 4.86 -8.47 24.66
C ILE A 173 4.43 -9.92 24.87
N GLN A 174 3.23 -10.23 24.38
CA GLN A 174 2.69 -11.57 24.37
C GLN A 174 2.62 -12.05 22.92
N ILE A 175 3.35 -13.11 22.62
CA ILE A 175 3.19 -13.87 21.37
C ILE A 175 2.49 -15.18 21.69
N ARG A 176 1.63 -15.64 20.79
CA ARG A 176 0.93 -16.92 20.96
C ARG A 176 1.26 -17.84 19.80
N LEU A 177 1.80 -19.02 20.10
CA LEU A 177 1.92 -20.10 19.12
C LEU A 177 0.52 -20.62 18.78
N MET A 178 0.25 -20.80 17.49
CA MET A 178 -1.03 -21.27 16.96
C MET A 178 -0.78 -22.50 16.11
N ARG A 179 -1.67 -23.49 16.21
CA ARG A 179 -1.66 -24.63 15.28
C ARG A 179 -1.67 -24.15 13.84
N ASN A 180 -0.83 -24.77 13.02
CA ASN A 180 -0.76 -24.48 11.60
C ASN A 180 -2.06 -24.93 10.93
N HIS A 181 -2.50 -24.15 9.94
CA HIS A 181 -3.66 -24.53 9.14
C HIS A 181 -3.20 -25.39 7.97
N THR A 182 -3.49 -26.68 8.03
CA THR A 182 -3.29 -27.61 6.91
C THR A 182 -4.61 -27.76 6.15
N PRO A 183 -4.68 -27.35 4.86
CA PRO A 183 -5.85 -27.61 4.04
C PRO A 183 -6.18 -29.11 4.01
N PRO A 184 -7.47 -29.50 3.93
CA PRO A 184 -7.84 -30.90 3.89
C PRO A 184 -7.19 -31.59 2.69
N GLY A 185 -6.52 -32.72 2.94
CA GLY A 185 -5.83 -33.51 1.92
C GLY A 185 -4.39 -33.10 1.60
N GLN A 186 -3.85 -32.06 2.26
CA GLN A 186 -2.42 -31.73 2.17
C GLN A 186 -1.66 -32.28 3.38
N PRO A 187 -0.38 -32.70 3.22
CA PRO A 187 0.45 -33.09 4.35
C PRO A 187 0.76 -31.88 5.24
N TYR A 188 0.90 -32.12 6.54
CA TYR A 188 1.35 -31.11 7.50
C TYR A 188 2.80 -30.68 7.22
N ASP A 189 3.11 -29.39 7.35
CA ASP A 189 4.48 -28.87 7.19
C ASP A 189 5.17 -28.68 8.56
N PRO A 190 6.13 -29.56 8.93
CA PRO A 190 6.88 -29.45 10.19
C PRO A 190 7.73 -28.17 10.31
N TYR A 191 8.18 -27.64 9.17
CA TYR A 191 9.17 -26.57 9.14
C TYR A 191 8.54 -25.19 9.19
N THR A 192 7.22 -25.14 9.35
CA THR A 192 6.47 -23.89 9.47
C THR A 192 5.87 -23.79 10.86
N ALA A 193 5.88 -22.60 11.47
CA ALA A 193 5.14 -22.32 12.70
C ALA A 193 4.36 -21.01 12.56
N THR A 194 3.14 -20.98 13.10
CA THR A 194 2.26 -19.82 13.04
C THR A 194 2.14 -19.15 14.40
N PHE A 195 2.35 -17.84 14.46
CA PHE A 195 2.21 -17.03 15.69
C PHE A 195 1.16 -15.93 15.53
N ARG A 196 0.46 -15.62 16.63
CA ARG A 196 -0.28 -14.37 16.78
C ARG A 196 0.56 -13.36 17.53
N LEU A 197 0.62 -12.15 16.99
CA LEU A 197 1.46 -11.06 17.44
C LEU A 197 0.62 -9.78 17.67
N PRO A 198 1.11 -8.88 18.54
CA PRO A 198 0.61 -7.52 18.59
C PRO A 198 0.71 -6.83 17.21
N PRO A 199 -0.28 -6.02 16.79
CA PRO A 199 -0.21 -5.27 15.53
C PRO A 199 1.02 -4.36 15.42
N SER A 200 1.54 -3.90 16.56
CA SER A 200 2.75 -3.10 16.65
C SER A 200 4.01 -3.90 16.29
N MET A 201 4.10 -5.21 16.55
CA MET A 201 5.36 -5.96 16.39
C MET A 201 5.79 -6.13 14.92
N THR A 202 7.08 -5.95 14.59
CA THR A 202 7.60 -6.16 13.22
C THR A 202 8.28 -7.51 13.03
N LYS A 203 8.66 -7.83 11.78
CA LYS A 203 9.37 -9.07 11.42
C LYS A 203 10.73 -9.16 12.11
N ASN A 204 11.47 -8.06 12.14
CA ASN A 204 12.80 -8.03 12.76
C ASN A 204 12.71 -8.18 14.28
N ASP A 205 11.72 -7.55 14.91
CA ASP A 205 11.47 -7.74 16.35
C ASP A 205 11.14 -9.20 16.66
N LEU A 206 10.31 -9.84 15.83
CA LEU A 206 9.97 -11.26 16.01
C LEU A 206 11.18 -12.16 15.87
N ARG A 207 12.00 -11.95 14.84
CA ARG A 207 13.25 -12.71 14.66
C ARG A 207 14.16 -12.56 15.87
N SER A 208 14.41 -11.32 16.31
CA SER A 208 15.26 -11.01 17.46
C SER A 208 14.71 -11.64 18.74
N TYR A 209 13.39 -11.56 18.94
CA TYR A 209 12.72 -12.06 20.13
C TYR A 209 12.74 -13.60 20.20
N LEU A 210 12.46 -14.28 19.09
CA LEU A 210 12.52 -15.75 19.02
C LEU A 210 13.95 -16.26 19.24
N LEU A 211 14.95 -15.58 18.68
CA LEU A 211 16.34 -15.92 18.90
C LEU A 211 16.78 -15.67 20.34
N ALA A 212 16.57 -14.46 20.87
CA ALA A 212 17.08 -14.06 22.17
C ALA A 212 16.36 -14.71 23.36
N VAL A 213 15.05 -14.96 23.25
CA VAL A 213 14.24 -15.51 24.35
C VAL A 213 14.13 -17.03 24.26
N TYR A 214 14.00 -17.59 23.05
CA TYR A 214 13.76 -19.02 22.84
C TYR A 214 14.92 -19.76 22.19
N GLY A 215 16.00 -19.08 21.79
CA GLY A 215 17.10 -19.71 21.04
C GLY A 215 16.69 -20.20 19.65
N LEU A 216 15.55 -19.74 19.13
CA LEU A 216 14.95 -20.31 17.93
C LEU A 216 15.43 -19.60 16.66
N HIS A 217 16.18 -20.33 15.84
CA HIS A 217 16.63 -19.87 14.53
C HIS A 217 15.52 -19.96 13.48
N VAL A 218 15.30 -18.86 12.76
CA VAL A 218 14.21 -18.72 11.79
C VAL A 218 14.73 -18.36 10.40
N THR A 219 14.30 -19.10 9.38
CA THR A 219 14.75 -18.93 8.00
C THR A 219 14.03 -17.75 7.33
N PHE A 220 12.70 -17.74 7.38
CA PHE A 220 11.89 -16.66 6.84
C PHE A 220 10.73 -16.29 7.75
N ILE A 221 10.23 -15.06 7.62
CA ILE A 221 9.04 -14.58 8.33
C ILE A 221 8.10 -13.89 7.35
N ARG A 222 6.89 -14.42 7.23
CA ARG A 222 5.75 -13.80 6.53
C ARG A 222 4.77 -13.27 7.55
N THR A 223 4.18 -12.10 7.30
CA THR A 223 3.25 -11.48 8.26
C THR A 223 2.02 -10.95 7.56
N ASP A 224 0.86 -11.23 8.14
CA ASP A 224 -0.44 -10.77 7.67
C ASP A 224 -1.12 -9.98 8.79
N GLN A 225 -1.73 -8.85 8.45
CA GLN A 225 -2.52 -8.06 9.40
C GLN A 225 -4.00 -8.42 9.27
N TYR A 226 -4.54 -9.05 10.31
CA TYR A 226 -5.96 -9.39 10.39
C TYR A 226 -6.76 -8.20 10.93
N ILE A 227 -7.69 -7.72 10.11
CA ILE A 227 -8.66 -6.71 10.49
C ILE A 227 -9.95 -7.44 10.88
N ALA A 228 -10.42 -7.20 12.10
CA ALA A 228 -11.66 -7.78 12.59
C ALA A 228 -12.86 -7.32 11.74
N PRO A 229 -13.85 -8.22 11.49
CA PRO A 229 -15.04 -7.85 10.76
C PRO A 229 -15.82 -6.75 11.50
N VAL A 230 -16.45 -5.85 10.73
CA VAL A 230 -17.41 -4.89 11.27
C VAL A 230 -18.70 -5.64 11.54
N ALA A 231 -19.08 -5.80 12.81
CA ALA A 231 -20.40 -6.33 13.13
C ALA A 231 -21.36 -5.22 13.57
N ARG A 232 -22.63 -5.59 13.75
CA ARG A 232 -23.61 -4.72 14.38
C ARG A 232 -23.68 -5.15 15.84
N VAL A 233 -23.43 -4.22 16.75
CA VAL A 233 -23.45 -4.48 18.18
C VAL A 233 -24.64 -3.73 18.75
N GLY A 234 -25.60 -4.46 19.32
CA GLY A 234 -26.78 -3.92 20.02
C GLY A 234 -28.01 -3.65 19.14
N THR A 235 -29.09 -3.27 19.84
CA THR A 235 -30.45 -3.01 19.33
C THR A 235 -30.52 -1.83 18.35
N ASP A 236 -29.57 -0.88 18.43
CA ASP A 236 -29.59 0.37 17.66
C ASP A 236 -29.11 0.24 16.20
N PHE A 237 -28.88 -0.99 15.71
CA PHE A 237 -28.41 -1.28 14.34
C PHE A 237 -27.15 -0.52 13.88
N GLN A 238 -26.44 0.16 14.77
CA GLN A 238 -25.22 0.88 14.43
C GLN A 238 -24.09 -0.10 14.10
N GLN A 239 -23.50 0.07 12.92
CA GLN A 239 -22.30 -0.65 12.53
C GLN A 239 -21.11 -0.12 13.33
N ARG A 240 -20.64 -0.91 14.29
CA ARG A 240 -19.43 -0.61 15.06
C ARG A 240 -18.48 -1.78 14.90
N ARG A 241 -17.19 -1.50 14.69
CA ARG A 241 -16.18 -2.57 14.76
C ARG A 241 -16.33 -3.25 16.11
N ILE A 242 -16.43 -4.58 16.11
CA ILE A 242 -16.56 -5.35 17.35
C ILE A 242 -15.37 -4.96 18.24
N LYS A 243 -15.66 -4.31 19.37
CA LYS A 243 -14.68 -4.11 20.43
C LYS A 243 -14.64 -5.40 21.24
N GLY A 244 -13.45 -5.96 21.49
CA GLY A 244 -13.30 -7.17 22.29
C GLY A 244 -12.29 -8.16 21.72
N SER A 245 -12.23 -9.36 22.32
CA SER A 245 -11.28 -10.46 22.06
C SER A 245 -11.12 -10.88 20.58
N GLN A 246 -12.12 -10.57 19.74
CA GLN A 246 -12.03 -10.56 18.26
C GLN A 246 -11.17 -9.37 17.77
N LYS A 247 -9.99 -9.18 18.36
CA LYS A 247 -9.10 -8.03 18.13
C LYS A 247 -8.52 -8.09 16.72
N ASN A 248 -8.13 -6.93 16.19
CA ASN A 248 -7.13 -6.90 15.12
C ASN A 248 -5.85 -7.53 15.66
N TYR A 249 -5.34 -8.56 14.99
CA TYR A 249 -4.08 -9.19 15.34
C TYR A 249 -3.19 -9.27 14.12
N LYS A 250 -1.90 -9.44 14.34
CA LYS A 250 -0.97 -9.77 13.27
C LYS A 250 -0.68 -11.26 13.36
N ARG A 251 -0.79 -11.97 12.24
CA ARG A 251 -0.34 -13.36 12.12
C ARG A 251 1.06 -13.34 11.54
N ALA A 252 1.96 -14.14 12.09
CA ALA A 252 3.25 -14.42 11.48
C ALA A 252 3.35 -15.90 11.16
N VAL A 253 3.76 -16.22 9.94
CA VAL A 253 4.15 -17.56 9.52
C VAL A 253 5.67 -17.56 9.43
N VAL A 254 6.29 -18.44 10.20
CA VAL A 254 7.73 -18.48 10.43
C VAL A 254 8.26 -19.80 9.90
N GLY A 255 9.30 -19.74 9.06
CA GLY A 255 10.06 -20.91 8.68
C GLY A 255 11.09 -21.23 9.75
N LEU A 256 11.04 -22.46 10.27
CA LEU A 256 11.96 -22.99 11.25
C LEU A 256 13.17 -23.64 10.57
N HIS A 257 14.30 -23.67 11.26
CA HIS A 257 15.45 -24.48 10.84
C HIS A 257 15.23 -25.96 11.17
N GLU A 258 14.61 -26.24 12.31
CA GLU A 258 14.32 -27.58 12.82
C GLU A 258 12.83 -27.90 12.71
N PRO A 259 12.44 -29.15 12.37
CA PRO A 259 11.04 -29.54 12.27
C PRO A 259 10.38 -29.55 13.65
N PHE A 260 9.16 -29.04 13.73
CA PHE A 260 8.36 -29.01 14.96
C PHE A 260 6.99 -29.66 14.74
N HIS A 261 6.54 -30.46 15.71
CA HIS A 261 5.22 -31.08 15.73
C HIS A 261 4.52 -30.76 17.05
N TYR A 262 3.20 -30.62 17.01
CA TYR A 262 2.44 -30.43 18.24
C TYR A 262 2.34 -31.76 19.00
N PRO A 263 2.34 -31.73 20.35
CA PRO A 263 2.27 -32.95 21.15
C PRO A 263 1.02 -33.78 20.86
N ASP A 264 -0.09 -33.13 20.49
CA ASP A 264 -1.35 -33.80 20.16
C ASP A 264 -1.30 -34.52 18.79
N ASP A 265 -0.34 -34.18 17.92
CA ASP A 265 -0.16 -34.78 16.59
C ASP A 265 0.74 -36.04 16.66
N THR A 266 1.24 -36.42 17.84
CA THR A 266 2.13 -37.59 17.99
C THR A 266 1.46 -38.92 17.62
N THR A 267 0.14 -39.02 17.76
CA THR A 267 -0.63 -40.17 17.24
C THR A 267 -0.61 -40.23 15.71
N GLU A 268 -0.53 -39.08 15.03
CA GLU A 268 -0.31 -39.03 13.59
C GLU A 268 1.14 -39.37 13.24
N LEU A 269 2.12 -38.95 14.06
CA LEU A 269 3.53 -39.30 13.88
C LEU A 269 3.76 -40.82 13.97
N ASP A 270 3.20 -41.48 14.98
CA ASP A 270 3.25 -42.95 15.10
C ASP A 270 2.56 -43.61 13.90
N SER A 271 1.44 -43.04 13.42
CA SER A 271 0.76 -43.56 12.23
C SER A 271 1.55 -43.34 10.93
N LEU A 272 2.37 -42.29 10.84
CA LEU A 272 3.23 -41.99 9.69
C LEU A 272 4.52 -42.81 9.71
N LEU A 273 5.10 -43.03 10.89
CA LEU A 273 6.25 -43.91 11.09
C LEU A 273 5.89 -45.39 10.97
N SER A 274 4.63 -45.75 11.27
CA SER A 274 4.09 -47.11 11.11
C SER A 274 3.52 -47.39 9.72
N GLN A 275 3.49 -46.42 8.80
CA GLN A 275 3.09 -46.69 7.42
C GLN A 275 4.22 -47.43 6.70
N PRO A 276 3.98 -48.65 6.18
CA PRO A 276 4.94 -49.26 5.27
C PRO A 276 5.13 -48.30 4.09
N ALA A 277 6.39 -48.08 3.69
CA ALA A 277 6.75 -47.16 2.61
C ALA A 277 5.76 -47.33 1.45
N PRO A 278 5.09 -46.25 0.99
CA PRO A 278 4.17 -46.37 -0.13
C PRO A 278 4.96 -46.90 -1.31
N SER A 279 4.60 -48.10 -1.78
CA SER A 279 5.11 -48.67 -3.02
C SER A 279 5.09 -47.58 -4.08
N PRO A 280 6.16 -47.41 -4.88
CA PRO A 280 6.28 -46.33 -5.84
C PRO A 280 4.98 -46.24 -6.64
N LEU A 281 4.28 -45.11 -6.48
CA LEU A 281 3.00 -44.84 -7.11
C LEU A 281 3.19 -44.88 -8.63
N THR A 282 2.87 -46.02 -9.22
CA THR A 282 2.47 -46.08 -10.63
C THR A 282 1.20 -45.26 -10.70
N HIS A 283 1.30 -43.98 -11.10
CA HIS A 283 0.12 -43.21 -11.46
C HIS A 283 -0.56 -43.96 -12.61
N PRO A 284 -1.76 -44.55 -12.44
CA PRO A 284 -2.51 -44.96 -13.61
C PRO A 284 -2.81 -43.67 -14.37
N GLU A 285 -2.27 -43.54 -15.58
CA GLU A 285 -2.70 -42.51 -16.51
C GLU A 285 -4.20 -42.69 -16.70
N LEU A 286 -5.00 -41.85 -16.04
CA LEU A 286 -6.44 -41.86 -16.18
C LEU A 286 -6.74 -41.64 -17.66
N PRO A 287 -7.52 -42.53 -18.31
CA PRO A 287 -7.82 -42.41 -19.73
C PRO A 287 -8.46 -41.05 -20.00
N SER A 288 -8.03 -40.38 -21.07
CA SER A 288 -8.41 -38.99 -21.39
C SER A 288 -9.93 -38.75 -21.40
N ALA A 289 -10.72 -39.78 -21.71
CA ALA A 289 -12.18 -39.74 -21.67
C ALA A 289 -12.77 -39.43 -20.28
N GLU A 290 -12.13 -39.89 -19.21
CA GLU A 290 -12.61 -39.68 -17.84
C GLU A 290 -12.32 -38.25 -17.35
N LEU A 291 -11.23 -37.65 -17.82
CA LEU A 291 -10.91 -36.24 -17.56
C LEU A 291 -11.88 -35.28 -18.25
N ASP A 292 -12.36 -35.62 -19.45
CA ASP A 292 -13.30 -34.78 -20.17
C ASP A 292 -14.71 -34.87 -19.57
N ALA A 293 -15.14 -36.06 -19.12
CA ALA A 293 -16.39 -36.21 -18.36
C ALA A 293 -16.37 -35.42 -17.04
N LEU A 294 -15.25 -35.39 -16.32
CA LEU A 294 -15.09 -34.60 -15.09
C LEU A 294 -15.11 -33.09 -15.37
N LYS A 295 -14.54 -32.63 -16.48
CA LYS A 295 -14.61 -31.21 -16.87
C LYS A 295 -16.06 -30.79 -17.16
N GLU A 296 -16.81 -31.60 -17.89
CA GLU A 296 -18.22 -31.34 -18.17
C GLU A 296 -19.05 -31.29 -16.89
N GLU A 297 -18.84 -32.21 -15.95
CA GLU A 297 -19.57 -32.21 -14.69
C GLU A 297 -19.26 -30.97 -13.83
N VAL A 298 -17.99 -30.55 -13.80
CA VAL A 298 -17.57 -29.31 -13.12
C VAL A 298 -18.21 -28.08 -13.76
N GLU A 299 -18.34 -28.05 -15.09
CA GLU A 299 -18.96 -26.94 -15.81
C GLU A 299 -20.47 -26.88 -15.57
N VAL A 300 -21.15 -28.03 -15.55
CA VAL A 300 -22.58 -28.14 -15.17
C VAL A 300 -22.80 -27.69 -13.72
N ARG A 301 -21.90 -28.03 -12.78
CA ARG A 301 -21.99 -27.56 -11.40
C ARG A 301 -21.79 -26.04 -11.31
N ARG A 302 -20.86 -25.48 -12.10
CA ARG A 302 -20.63 -24.02 -12.16
C ARG A 302 -21.83 -23.27 -12.75
N SER A 303 -22.46 -23.79 -13.80
CA SER A 303 -23.64 -23.16 -14.41
C SER A 303 -24.84 -23.15 -13.46
N LYS A 304 -25.13 -24.27 -12.79
CA LYS A 304 -26.18 -24.35 -11.75
C LYS A 304 -25.91 -23.39 -10.59
N ALA A 305 -24.66 -23.27 -10.14
CA ALA A 305 -24.29 -22.34 -9.08
C ALA A 305 -24.48 -20.87 -9.51
N LYS A 306 -24.15 -20.53 -10.77
CA LYS A 306 -24.35 -19.19 -11.33
C LYS A 306 -25.85 -18.86 -11.42
N GLU A 307 -26.66 -19.78 -11.91
CA GLU A 307 -28.12 -19.62 -11.98
C GLU A 307 -28.74 -19.42 -10.59
N GLY A 308 -28.33 -20.23 -9.61
CA GLY A 308 -28.78 -20.09 -8.22
C GLY A 308 -28.43 -18.72 -7.62
N LYS A 309 -27.25 -18.19 -7.95
CA LYS A 309 -26.83 -16.84 -7.53
C LYS A 309 -27.70 -15.76 -8.18
N GLU A 310 -27.96 -15.85 -9.48
CA GLU A 310 -28.80 -14.89 -10.21
C GLU A 310 -30.25 -14.91 -9.70
N ARG A 311 -30.81 -16.10 -9.44
CA ARG A 311 -32.14 -16.27 -8.85
C ARG A 311 -32.23 -15.62 -7.47
N ARG A 312 -31.21 -15.82 -6.62
CA ARG A 312 -31.13 -15.19 -5.30
C ARG A 312 -31.00 -13.66 -5.40
N GLU A 313 -30.18 -13.15 -6.32
CA GLU A 313 -30.01 -11.71 -6.52
C GLU A 313 -31.31 -11.05 -7.02
N LYS A 314 -32.03 -11.70 -7.94
CA LYS A 314 -33.36 -11.25 -8.39
C LYS A 314 -34.36 -11.22 -7.24
N TRP A 315 -34.47 -12.31 -6.47
CA TRP A 315 -35.36 -12.39 -5.32
C TRP A 315 -35.03 -11.33 -4.25
N LEU A 316 -33.74 -11.12 -3.95
CA LEU A 316 -33.32 -10.06 -3.02
C LEU A 316 -33.69 -8.67 -3.54
N ASN A 317 -33.56 -8.43 -4.85
CA ASN A 317 -33.93 -7.15 -5.43
C ASN A 317 -35.45 -6.93 -5.43
N GLU A 318 -36.23 -7.97 -5.66
CA GLU A 318 -37.70 -7.92 -5.64
C GLU A 318 -38.24 -7.69 -4.22
N VAL A 319 -37.79 -8.49 -3.25
CA VAL A 319 -38.31 -8.43 -1.88
C VAL A 319 -37.79 -7.22 -1.11
N TYR A 320 -36.50 -6.89 -1.25
CA TYR A 320 -35.86 -5.86 -0.43
C TYR A 320 -35.48 -4.58 -1.19
N MET A 321 -35.77 -4.51 -2.49
CA MET A 321 -35.46 -3.35 -3.34
C MET A 321 -33.97 -2.93 -3.22
N VAL A 322 -33.07 -3.91 -3.16
CA VAL A 322 -31.63 -3.70 -2.87
C VAL A 322 -31.00 -2.71 -3.85
N GLU A 323 -31.36 -2.78 -5.14
CA GLU A 323 -30.88 -1.84 -6.14
C GLU A 323 -31.44 -0.44 -5.96
N ALA A 324 -32.73 -0.31 -5.61
CA ALA A 324 -33.33 0.99 -5.31
C ALA A 324 -32.63 1.65 -4.11
N GLN A 325 -32.33 0.89 -3.06
CA GLN A 325 -31.56 1.36 -1.91
C GLN A 325 -30.12 1.73 -2.26
N LYS A 326 -29.45 0.93 -3.11
CA LYS A 326 -28.09 1.26 -3.61
C LYS A 326 -28.12 2.56 -4.44
N LYS A 327 -29.10 2.73 -5.32
CA LYS A 327 -29.30 3.94 -6.14
C LYS A 327 -29.62 5.15 -5.27
N GLY A 328 -30.48 4.99 -4.26
CA GLY A 328 -30.80 6.02 -3.27
C GLY A 328 -29.57 6.46 -2.47
N ARG A 329 -28.79 5.50 -1.96
CA ARG A 329 -27.51 5.78 -1.28
C ARG A 329 -26.52 6.49 -2.18
N LYS A 330 -26.34 6.03 -3.42
CA LYS A 330 -25.45 6.69 -4.40
C LYS A 330 -25.88 8.12 -4.68
N ARG A 331 -27.19 8.37 -4.82
CA ARG A 331 -27.75 9.72 -4.97
C ARG A 331 -27.52 10.58 -3.72
N SER A 332 -27.75 10.04 -2.53
CA SER A 332 -27.51 10.73 -1.26
C SER A 332 -26.03 11.07 -1.05
N LEU A 333 -25.14 10.11 -1.34
CA LEU A 333 -23.69 10.29 -1.26
C LEU A 333 -23.20 11.32 -2.28
N MET A 334 -23.76 11.32 -3.50
CA MET A 334 -23.52 12.37 -4.49
C MET A 334 -24.00 13.75 -4.02
N LYS A 335 -25.16 13.83 -3.35
CA LYS A 335 -25.67 15.08 -2.76
C LYS A 335 -24.77 15.60 -1.63
N MET A 336 -24.28 14.70 -0.77
CA MET A 336 -23.37 15.06 0.33
C MET A 336 -21.98 15.46 -0.18
N ALA A 337 -21.38 14.67 -1.07
CA ALA A 337 -20.01 14.89 -1.56
C ALA A 337 -19.88 16.15 -2.42
N LYS A 338 -20.94 16.58 -3.11
CA LYS A 338 -20.95 17.80 -3.93
C LYS A 338 -21.45 19.04 -3.19
N GLY A 339 -21.74 18.93 -1.88
CA GLY A 339 -22.28 20.01 -1.06
C GLY A 339 -23.76 20.29 -1.35
N TRP A 340 -24.49 20.71 -0.32
CA TRP A 340 -25.90 21.12 -0.36
C TRP A 340 -26.08 22.50 -1.03
N ARG A 341 -25.42 22.72 -2.17
CA ARG A 341 -25.76 23.81 -3.09
C ARG A 341 -26.12 23.15 -4.40
N TRP A 342 -27.35 22.66 -4.44
CA TRP A 342 -28.08 22.50 -5.69
C TRP A 342 -28.09 23.89 -6.33
N ARG A 343 -27.14 24.12 -7.24
CA ARG A 343 -27.06 25.38 -7.96
C ARG A 343 -28.39 25.52 -8.69
N ALA A 344 -29.09 26.63 -8.47
CA ALA A 344 -30.31 26.94 -9.20
C ALA A 344 -30.07 26.73 -10.70
N GLN A 345 -31.10 26.28 -11.41
CA GLN A 345 -31.09 26.02 -12.85
C GLN A 345 -30.59 27.20 -13.70
N THR A 346 -30.46 28.37 -13.08
CA THR A 346 -30.04 29.65 -13.64
C THR A 346 -28.55 30.00 -13.49
N HIS A 347 -27.72 29.21 -12.79
CA HIS A 347 -26.29 29.53 -12.72
C HIS A 347 -25.53 29.02 -13.95
N ASP A 348 -24.86 29.95 -14.64
CA ASP A 348 -23.96 29.83 -15.79
C ASP A 348 -23.02 28.61 -15.73
N ASN A 349 -23.56 27.44 -16.05
CA ASN A 349 -22.77 26.25 -16.26
C ASN A 349 -22.31 26.27 -17.72
N LYS A 350 -20.99 26.20 -17.96
CA LYS A 350 -20.41 26.21 -19.31
C LYS A 350 -21.11 25.23 -20.25
N GLY A 351 -21.58 24.09 -19.74
CA GLY A 351 -22.34 23.12 -20.54
C GLY A 351 -23.77 23.54 -20.95
N ASN A 352 -24.44 24.40 -20.17
CA ASN A 352 -25.72 24.99 -20.60
C ASN A 352 -25.47 26.10 -21.62
N ILE A 353 -24.47 26.95 -21.39
CA ILE A 353 -24.07 28.00 -22.33
C ILE A 353 -23.68 27.39 -23.68
N VAL A 354 -22.89 26.31 -23.69
CA VAL A 354 -22.51 25.62 -24.94
C VAL A 354 -23.73 25.03 -25.65
N ARG A 355 -24.70 24.45 -24.92
CA ARG A 355 -25.95 23.96 -25.53
C ARG A 355 -26.80 25.08 -26.12
N GLU A 356 -26.91 26.21 -25.42
CA GLU A 356 -27.61 27.41 -25.90
C GLU A 356 -26.93 27.96 -27.18
N ILE A 357 -25.60 28.02 -27.20
CA ILE A 357 -24.81 28.44 -28.36
C ILE A 357 -25.03 27.49 -29.54
N MET A 358 -24.99 26.18 -29.31
CA MET A 358 -25.25 25.19 -30.36
C MET A 358 -26.66 25.32 -30.94
N LYS A 359 -27.67 25.53 -30.07
CA LYS A 359 -29.06 25.74 -30.51
C LYS A 359 -29.19 26.99 -31.38
N ARG A 360 -28.64 28.13 -30.93
CA ARG A 360 -28.65 29.38 -31.71
C ARG A 360 -27.86 29.26 -33.02
N ARG A 361 -26.78 28.49 -33.03
CA ARG A 361 -26.01 28.23 -34.25
C ARG A 361 -26.83 27.42 -35.27
N ALA A 362 -27.52 26.37 -34.82
CA ALA A 362 -28.41 25.59 -35.67
C ALA A 362 -29.57 26.43 -36.23
N GLU A 363 -30.18 27.28 -35.39
CA GLU A 363 -31.24 28.22 -35.84
C GLU A 363 -30.72 29.21 -36.90
N ARG A 364 -29.51 29.75 -36.69
CA ARG A 364 -28.88 30.67 -37.65
C ARG A 364 -28.54 29.97 -38.97
N GLU A 365 -27.96 28.78 -38.91
CA GLU A 365 -27.62 28.00 -40.10
C GLU A 365 -28.89 27.61 -40.89
N GLY A 366 -29.98 27.25 -40.20
CA GLY A 366 -31.28 27.03 -40.81
C GLY A 366 -31.87 28.28 -41.48
N ALA A 367 -31.78 29.45 -40.82
CA ALA A 367 -32.25 30.71 -41.39
C ALA A 367 -31.45 31.13 -42.64
N ILE A 368 -30.13 30.92 -42.64
CA ILE A 368 -29.27 31.19 -43.80
C ILE A 368 -29.63 30.25 -44.95
N ALA A 369 -29.84 28.96 -44.68
CA ALA A 369 -30.26 28.00 -45.69
C ALA A 369 -31.61 28.36 -46.32
N ALA A 370 -32.59 28.79 -45.52
CA ALA A 370 -33.88 29.25 -46.00
C ALA A 370 -33.78 30.52 -46.86
N ALA A 371 -32.95 31.49 -46.45
CA ALA A 371 -32.72 32.71 -47.23
C ALA A 371 -32.02 32.41 -48.57
N ALA A 372 -31.09 31.45 -48.59
CA ALA A 372 -30.41 31.02 -49.81
C ALA A 372 -31.33 30.29 -50.81
N GLN A 373 -32.44 29.70 -50.34
CA GLN A 373 -33.45 29.07 -51.21
C GLN A 373 -34.48 30.08 -51.77
N ALA A 374 -34.60 31.26 -51.14
CA ALA A 374 -35.53 32.31 -51.55
C ALA A 374 -34.94 33.28 -52.58
N VAL A 375 -33.62 33.22 -52.81
CA VAL A 375 -32.89 33.90 -53.89
C VAL A 375 -32.74 32.91 -55.04
#